data_AF-A0A257PE68-F1
#
_entry.id   AF-A0A257PE68-F1
#
_cell.length_a   1.000
_cell.length_b   1.000
_cell.length_c   1.000
_cell.angle_alpha   90.00
_cell.angle_beta   90.00
_cell.angle_gamma   90.00
#
_symmetry.space_group_name_H-M   'P 1'
#
loop_
_entity.id
_entity.type
_entity.pdbx_description
1 polymer ?
#
loop_
_entity_poly.entity_id
_entity_poly.type
_entity_poly.pdbx_seq_one_letter_code
_entity_poly.pdbx_strand_id
1 'polypeptide(L)'
;GARTVAIVNNPGSPLLDAADVPVTLATGAEMVAGSTRMAAGTAQKIALNILSTLAAAHLGHVVNGEMVNLQADNLKLRHRAVGIVGRLSGADAALATDCLEQAGFDIPSAALLAAGAPDLAAARAQLGAHGGDLRRALQALQATTPPMKRTINR
;
A
#
# COMPACT_ATOMS: atom_id res chain seq x y z
N GLY A 1 -15.24 -10.45 23.53
CA GLY A 1 -13.76 -10.59 23.56
C GLY A 1 -13.18 -10.12 22.24
N ALA A 2 -11.85 -10.18 22.07
CA ALA A 2 -11.20 -9.94 20.77
C ALA A 2 -11.54 -11.07 19.78
N ARG A 3 -11.56 -10.75 18.48
CA ARG A 3 -11.72 -11.77 17.42
C ARG A 3 -10.38 -12.50 17.22
N THR A 4 -10.46 -13.81 17.04
CA THR A 4 -9.31 -14.72 17.04
C THR A 4 -9.14 -15.44 15.70
N VAL A 5 -7.89 -15.66 15.31
CA VAL A 5 -7.53 -16.40 14.10
C VAL A 5 -6.53 -17.47 14.48
N ALA A 6 -6.79 -18.72 14.09
CA ALA A 6 -5.87 -19.84 14.29
C ALA A 6 -5.22 -20.22 12.97
N ILE A 7 -3.89 -20.13 12.88
CA ILE A 7 -3.11 -20.63 11.73
C ILE A 7 -2.33 -21.85 12.20
N VAL A 8 -2.62 -23.02 11.61
CA VAL A 8 -1.96 -24.29 11.96
C VAL A 8 -1.55 -25.04 10.71
N ASN A 9 -0.53 -25.90 10.82
CA ASN A 9 -0.11 -26.77 9.73
C ASN A 9 -0.58 -28.22 9.89
N ASN A 10 -1.09 -28.57 11.08
CA ASN A 10 -1.64 -29.89 11.39
C ASN A 10 -3.16 -29.85 11.28
N PRO A 11 -3.76 -30.62 10.35
CA PRO A 11 -5.21 -30.83 10.32
C PRO A 11 -5.71 -31.40 11.65
N GLY A 12 -6.89 -30.96 12.09
CA GLY A 12 -7.51 -31.45 13.34
C GLY A 12 -6.88 -30.93 14.63
N SER A 13 -6.04 -29.89 14.56
CA SER A 13 -5.55 -29.22 15.78
C SER A 13 -6.72 -28.65 16.60
N PRO A 14 -6.79 -28.88 17.93
CA PRO A 14 -7.82 -28.30 18.79
C PRO A 14 -7.87 -26.77 18.75
N LEU A 15 -6.78 -26.12 18.33
CA LEU A 15 -6.74 -24.68 18.16
C LEU A 15 -7.69 -24.18 17.05
N LEU A 16 -8.01 -25.03 16.07
CA LEU A 16 -8.98 -24.71 15.01
C LEU A 16 -10.38 -24.56 15.58
N ASP A 17 -10.77 -25.41 16.53
CA ASP A 17 -12.10 -25.38 17.15
C ASP A 17 -12.25 -24.23 18.16
N ALA A 18 -11.13 -23.74 18.70
CA ALA A 18 -11.10 -22.69 19.70
C ALA A 18 -11.09 -21.26 19.11
N ALA A 19 -10.96 -21.10 17.78
CA ALA A 19 -10.80 -19.79 17.14
C ALA A 19 -11.98 -19.40 16.24
N ASP A 20 -12.25 -18.10 16.12
CA ASP A 20 -13.33 -17.57 15.27
C ASP A 20 -13.07 -17.80 13.77
N VAL A 21 -11.79 -17.82 13.38
CA VAL A 21 -11.36 -18.04 11.99
C VAL A 21 -10.26 -19.11 11.96
N PRO A 22 -10.62 -20.37 11.67
CA PRO A 22 -9.65 -21.46 11.51
C PRO A 22 -8.98 -21.42 10.12
N VAL A 23 -7.66 -21.55 10.08
CA VAL A 23 -6.85 -21.62 8.85
C VAL A 23 -5.87 -22.78 8.95
N THR A 24 -6.08 -23.82 8.13
CA THR A 24 -5.16 -24.96 8.02
C THR A 24 -4.27 -24.82 6.79
N LEU A 25 -2.97 -24.75 7.00
CA LEU A 25 -1.92 -24.74 5.98
C LEU A 25 -1.27 -26.14 5.92
N ALA A 26 -1.97 -27.11 5.34
CA ALA A 26 -1.54 -28.51 5.33
C ALA A 26 -0.28 -28.72 4.47
N THR A 27 0.90 -28.59 5.09
CA THR A 27 2.21 -28.73 4.43
C THR A 27 2.74 -30.15 4.41
N GLY A 28 2.11 -31.07 5.15
CA GLY A 28 2.57 -32.46 5.27
C GLY A 28 3.83 -32.61 6.12
N ALA A 29 4.50 -33.76 5.99
CA ALA A 29 5.73 -34.05 6.70
C ALA A 29 6.90 -33.21 6.16
N GLU A 30 7.74 -32.74 7.06
CA GLU A 30 8.95 -31.99 6.71
C GLU A 30 10.05 -32.93 6.18
N MET A 31 10.88 -32.41 5.27
CA MET A 31 12.05 -33.13 4.76
C MET A 31 13.03 -33.50 5.88
N VAL A 32 13.21 -32.60 6.85
CA VAL A 32 13.91 -32.88 8.11
C VAL A 32 12.85 -33.05 9.19
N ALA A 33 12.72 -34.26 9.72
CA ALA A 33 11.68 -34.59 10.69
C ALA A 33 11.65 -33.57 11.84
N GLY A 34 10.49 -32.95 12.06
CA GLY A 34 10.27 -31.95 13.12
C GLY A 34 10.78 -30.53 12.83
N SER A 35 11.46 -30.28 11.71
CA SER A 35 12.01 -28.96 11.37
C SER A 35 10.97 -28.02 10.75
N THR A 36 9.94 -27.65 11.52
CA THR A 36 8.79 -26.83 11.07
C THR A 36 9.16 -25.42 10.60
N ARG A 37 10.38 -24.95 10.80
CA ARG A 37 10.90 -23.72 10.18
C ARG A 37 10.98 -23.78 8.65
N MET A 38 10.82 -24.98 8.06
CA MET A 38 10.90 -25.23 6.63
C MET A 38 9.56 -25.01 5.92
N ALA A 39 8.84 -26.07 5.52
CA ALA A 39 7.61 -25.93 4.75
C ALA A 39 6.53 -25.22 5.56
N ALA A 40 6.31 -25.63 6.82
CA ALA A 40 5.31 -25.03 7.69
C ALA A 40 5.55 -23.53 7.93
N GLY A 41 6.77 -23.15 8.32
CA GLY A 41 7.15 -21.76 8.55
C GLY A 41 7.08 -20.90 7.28
N THR A 42 7.45 -21.46 6.13
CA THR A 42 7.31 -20.76 4.83
C THR A 42 5.84 -20.52 4.49
N ALA A 43 4.97 -21.52 4.67
CA ALA A 43 3.55 -21.39 4.45
C ALA A 43 2.92 -20.31 5.36
N GLN A 44 3.29 -20.30 6.65
CA GLN A 44 2.82 -19.29 7.59
C GLN A 44 3.29 -17.89 7.20
N LYS A 45 4.55 -17.72 6.79
CA LYS A 45 5.07 -16.44 6.30
C LYS A 45 4.26 -15.93 5.11
N ILE A 46 3.96 -16.80 4.14
CA ILE A 46 3.14 -16.45 2.97
C ILE A 46 1.74 -16.01 3.41
N ALA A 47 1.09 -16.78 4.30
CA ALA A 47 -0.24 -16.45 4.80
C ALA A 47 -0.28 -15.10 5.52
N LEU A 48 0.70 -14.82 6.40
CA LEU A 48 0.80 -13.55 7.12
C LEU A 48 1.12 -12.37 6.18
N ASN A 49 1.94 -12.59 5.16
CA ASN A 49 2.21 -11.59 4.14
C ASN A 49 0.94 -11.25 3.35
N ILE A 50 0.15 -12.25 2.95
CA ILE A 50 -1.14 -12.03 2.27
C ILE A 50 -2.10 -11.26 3.16
N LEU A 51 -2.27 -11.71 4.42
CA LEU A 51 -3.18 -11.08 5.37
C LEU A 51 -2.83 -9.60 5.59
N SER A 52 -1.57 -9.31 5.91
CA SER A 52 -1.13 -7.93 6.16
C SER A 52 -1.20 -7.06 4.91
N THR A 53 -0.87 -7.61 3.74
CA THR A 53 -0.96 -6.87 2.46
C THR A 53 -2.40 -6.56 2.08
N LEU A 54 -3.33 -7.52 2.23
CA LEU A 54 -4.74 -7.30 1.96
C LEU A 54 -5.36 -6.31 2.95
N ALA A 55 -4.98 -6.37 4.22
CA ALA A 55 -5.39 -5.38 5.22
C ALA A 55 -4.91 -3.97 4.81
N ALA A 56 -3.64 -3.82 4.43
CA ALA A 56 -3.10 -2.53 3.98
C ALA A 56 -3.80 -2.02 2.71
N ALA A 57 -4.08 -2.90 1.74
CA ALA A 57 -4.82 -2.54 0.53
C ALA A 57 -6.26 -2.09 0.85
N HIS A 58 -6.94 -2.77 1.76
CA HIS A 58 -8.30 -2.41 2.18
C HIS A 58 -8.35 -1.06 2.92
N LEU A 59 -7.29 -0.73 3.66
CA LEU A 59 -7.10 0.57 4.31
C LEU A 59 -6.68 1.69 3.34
N GLY A 60 -6.57 1.42 2.03
CA GLY A 60 -6.19 2.42 1.04
C GLY A 60 -4.68 2.73 0.99
N HIS A 61 -3.84 1.96 1.69
CA HIS A 61 -2.39 2.16 1.70
C HIS A 61 -1.69 1.66 0.42
N VAL A 62 -2.45 1.06 -0.50
CA VAL A 62 -1.97 0.59 -1.80
C VAL A 62 -2.86 1.15 -2.92
N VAL A 63 -2.26 1.87 -3.86
CA VAL A 63 -2.98 2.49 -4.99
C VAL A 63 -2.26 2.13 -6.29
N ASN A 64 -2.99 1.50 -7.23
CA ASN A 64 -2.47 1.08 -8.53
C ASN A 64 -1.18 0.22 -8.44
N GLY A 65 -1.07 -0.61 -7.39
CA GLY A 65 0.11 -1.43 -7.12
C GLY A 65 1.23 -0.72 -6.35
N GLU A 66 1.10 0.57 -6.08
CA GLU A 66 2.08 1.35 -5.32
C GLU A 66 1.73 1.43 -3.84
N MET A 67 2.73 1.32 -2.97
CA MET A 67 2.60 1.50 -1.53
C MET A 67 2.64 2.98 -1.19
N VAL A 68 1.46 3.58 -0.99
CA VAL A 68 1.34 5.04 -0.74
C VAL A 68 1.50 5.40 0.73
N ASN A 69 1.40 4.45 1.65
CA ASN A 69 1.75 4.65 3.06
C ASN A 69 3.22 4.25 3.36
N LEU A 70 4.14 4.64 2.46
CA LEU A 70 5.56 4.35 2.60
C LEU A 70 6.23 5.41 3.48
N GLN A 71 6.97 4.97 4.50
CA GLN A 71 7.84 5.84 5.30
C GLN A 71 9.19 6.02 4.61
N ALA A 72 9.46 7.21 4.07
CA ALA A 72 10.66 7.50 3.29
C ALA A 72 11.86 7.95 4.16
N ASP A 73 12.29 7.06 5.06
CA ASP A 73 13.31 7.33 6.08
C ASP A 73 14.77 7.26 5.59
N ASN A 74 15.00 6.71 4.40
CA ASN A 74 16.33 6.56 3.80
C ASN A 74 16.33 6.93 2.32
N LEU A 75 17.53 7.17 1.76
CA LEU A 75 17.70 7.63 0.38
C LEU A 75 17.03 6.70 -0.66
N LYS A 76 17.09 5.38 -0.45
CA LYS A 76 16.42 4.41 -1.33
C LYS A 76 14.91 4.57 -1.30
N LEU A 77 14.31 4.74 -0.11
CA LEU A 77 12.86 4.91 0.02
C LEU A 77 12.39 6.30 -0.44
N ARG A 78 13.20 7.35 -0.28
CA ARG A 78 12.94 8.67 -0.86
C ARG A 78 12.92 8.62 -2.39
N HIS A 79 13.93 7.97 -3.00
CA HIS A 79 13.96 7.76 -4.44
C HIS A 79 12.75 6.93 -4.92
N ARG A 80 12.36 5.91 -4.16
CA ARG A 80 11.15 5.14 -4.44
C ARG A 80 9.89 6.02 -4.37
N ALA A 81 9.77 6.89 -3.38
CA ALA A 81 8.63 7.80 -3.22
C ALA A 81 8.50 8.74 -4.42
N VAL A 82 9.61 9.31 -4.92
CA VAL A 82 9.62 10.15 -6.15
C VAL A 82 9.02 9.38 -7.32
N GLY A 83 9.46 8.12 -7.52
CA GLY A 83 8.91 7.27 -8.58
C GLY A 83 7.41 6.96 -8.40
N ILE A 84 6.96 6.75 -7.17
CA ILE A 84 5.53 6.53 -6.88
C ILE A 84 4.70 7.76 -7.25
N VAL A 85 5.11 8.95 -6.76
CA VAL A 85 4.41 10.22 -7.04
C VAL A 85 4.37 10.49 -8.54
N GLY A 86 5.47 10.32 -9.25
CA GLY A 86 5.51 10.49 -10.72
C GLY A 86 4.55 9.55 -11.45
N ARG A 87 4.45 8.27 -11.05
CA ARG A 87 3.50 7.32 -11.66
C ARG A 87 2.04 7.62 -11.34
N LEU A 88 1.75 8.16 -10.15
CA LEU A 88 0.37 8.48 -9.75
C LEU A 88 -0.13 9.81 -10.33
N SER A 89 0.74 10.82 -10.44
CA SER A 89 0.37 12.17 -10.89
C SER A 89 0.68 12.45 -12.36
N GLY A 90 1.63 11.72 -12.96
CA GLY A 90 2.19 12.03 -14.28
C GLY A 90 3.29 13.09 -14.26
N ALA A 91 3.69 13.59 -13.08
CA ALA A 91 4.77 14.54 -12.93
C ALA A 91 6.15 13.94 -13.27
N ASP A 92 7.08 14.80 -13.69
CA ASP A 92 8.49 14.43 -13.79
C ASP A 92 9.14 14.31 -12.40
N ALA A 93 10.38 13.83 -12.38
CA ALA A 93 11.11 13.59 -11.14
C ALA A 93 11.40 14.87 -10.34
N ALA A 94 11.61 16.00 -11.01
CA ALA A 94 11.89 17.27 -10.33
C ALA A 94 10.64 17.75 -9.59
N LEU A 95 9.51 17.87 -10.29
CA LEU A 95 8.25 18.28 -9.69
C LEU A 95 7.79 17.31 -8.59
N ALA A 96 7.96 16.00 -8.80
CA ALA A 96 7.62 14.99 -7.78
C ALA A 96 8.48 15.13 -6.52
N THR A 97 9.77 15.46 -6.66
CA THR A 97 10.68 15.69 -5.53
C THR A 97 10.24 16.92 -4.74
N ASP A 98 10.00 18.04 -5.42
CA ASP A 98 9.58 19.29 -4.79
C ASP A 98 8.25 19.11 -4.03
N CYS A 99 7.30 18.39 -4.62
CA CYS A 99 6.01 18.11 -3.97
C CYS A 99 6.16 17.20 -2.75
N LEU A 100 7.08 16.23 -2.79
CA LEU A 100 7.38 15.36 -1.65
C LEU A 100 8.01 16.13 -0.50
N GLU A 101 8.94 17.04 -0.79
CA GLU A 101 9.56 17.88 0.24
C GLU A 101 8.54 18.81 0.90
N GLN A 102 7.68 19.46 0.10
CA GLN A 102 6.57 20.27 0.61
C GLN A 102 5.59 19.47 1.47
N ALA A 103 5.28 18.23 1.07
CA ALA A 103 4.36 17.36 1.79
C ALA A 103 4.99 16.65 3.01
N GLY A 104 6.28 16.85 3.30
CA GLY A 104 6.98 16.12 4.36
C GLY A 104 7.07 14.62 4.08
N PHE A 105 7.22 14.24 2.82
CA PHE A 105 7.24 12.87 2.30
C PHE A 105 5.93 12.08 2.48
N ASP A 106 4.80 12.75 2.75
CA ASP A 106 3.48 12.13 2.63
C ASP A 106 3.09 11.96 1.15
N ILE A 107 3.19 10.72 0.66
CA ILE A 107 2.95 10.40 -0.75
C ILE A 107 1.54 10.79 -1.22
N PRO A 108 0.43 10.52 -0.49
CA PRO A 108 -0.90 10.90 -0.94
C PRO A 108 -1.05 12.41 -1.17
N SER A 109 -0.59 13.24 -0.22
CA SER A 109 -0.64 14.69 -0.36
C SER A 109 0.29 15.17 -1.48
N ALA A 110 1.51 14.63 -1.57
CA ALA A 110 2.47 14.96 -2.63
C ALA A 110 1.93 14.61 -4.02
N ALA A 111 1.25 13.48 -4.18
CA ALA A 111 0.66 13.06 -5.44
C ALA A 111 -0.48 13.98 -5.88
N LEU A 112 -1.32 14.46 -4.95
CA LEU A 112 -2.38 15.42 -5.24
C LEU A 112 -1.81 16.81 -5.58
N LEU A 113 -0.77 17.25 -4.87
CA LEU A 113 -0.06 18.49 -5.17
C LEU A 113 0.57 18.43 -6.58
N ALA A 114 1.28 17.35 -6.88
CA ALA A 114 1.88 17.12 -8.20
C ALA A 114 0.84 16.96 -9.32
N ALA A 115 -0.38 16.52 -8.99
CA ALA A 115 -1.50 16.42 -9.94
C ALA A 115 -2.27 17.74 -10.14
N GLY A 116 -1.85 18.83 -9.49
CA GLY A 116 -2.39 20.17 -9.71
C GLY A 116 -3.27 20.74 -8.59
N ALA A 117 -3.22 20.17 -7.38
CA ALA A 117 -3.81 20.85 -6.22
C ALA A 117 -3.05 22.18 -5.99
N PRO A 118 -3.73 23.28 -5.65
CA PRO A 118 -3.10 24.60 -5.59
C PRO A 118 -2.08 24.74 -4.45
N ASP A 119 -2.31 24.04 -3.34
CA ASP A 119 -1.42 24.00 -2.19
C ASP A 119 -1.60 22.70 -1.38
N LEU A 120 -0.75 22.51 -0.38
CA LEU A 120 -0.78 21.33 0.49
C LEU A 120 -2.07 21.23 1.32
N ALA A 121 -2.68 22.35 1.69
CA ALA A 121 -3.92 22.35 2.46
C ALA A 121 -5.09 21.86 1.59
N ALA A 122 -5.17 22.32 0.34
CA ALA A 122 -6.12 21.86 -0.65
C ALA A 122 -5.92 20.39 -1.00
N ALA A 123 -4.66 19.92 -1.14
CA ALA A 123 -4.36 18.50 -1.35
C ALA A 123 -4.90 17.64 -0.20
N ARG A 124 -4.66 18.04 1.06
CA ARG A 124 -5.17 17.33 2.25
C ARG A 124 -6.70 17.38 2.35
N ALA A 125 -7.29 18.54 2.06
CA ALA A 125 -8.74 18.71 2.04
C ALA A 125 -9.41 17.81 0.99
N GLN A 126 -8.82 17.73 -0.21
CA GLN A 126 -9.26 16.86 -1.28
C GLN A 126 -9.21 15.38 -0.84
N LEU A 127 -8.09 14.94 -0.26
CA LEU A 127 -7.97 13.58 0.27
C LEU A 127 -9.03 13.28 1.35
N GLY A 128 -9.25 14.23 2.26
CA GLY A 128 -10.27 14.14 3.31
C GLY A 128 -11.70 14.07 2.76
N ALA A 129 -12.03 14.88 1.76
CA ALA A 129 -13.34 14.87 1.09
C ALA A 129 -13.66 13.52 0.42
N HIS A 130 -12.64 12.74 0.09
CA HIS A 130 -12.78 11.39 -0.46
C HIS A 130 -12.49 10.27 0.55
N GLY A 131 -12.55 10.57 1.86
CA GLY A 131 -12.41 9.58 2.92
C GLY A 131 -11.05 8.86 2.93
N GLY A 132 -10.00 9.51 2.45
CA GLY A 132 -8.66 8.92 2.32
C GLY A 132 -8.44 8.09 1.05
N ASP A 133 -9.44 7.94 0.18
CA ASP A 133 -9.29 7.24 -1.10
C ASP A 133 -8.55 8.13 -2.11
N LEU A 134 -7.23 7.97 -2.17
CA LEU A 134 -6.36 8.72 -3.06
C LEU A 134 -6.71 8.51 -4.55
N ARG A 135 -7.20 7.32 -4.95
CA ARG A 135 -7.58 7.07 -6.35
C ARG A 135 -8.75 7.98 -6.73
N ARG A 136 -9.78 8.03 -5.88
CA ARG A 136 -10.93 8.92 -6.09
C ARG A 136 -10.55 10.39 -6.05
N ALA A 137 -9.68 10.77 -5.10
CA ALA A 137 -9.20 12.14 -4.98
C ALA A 137 -8.46 12.63 -6.23
N LEU A 138 -7.56 11.80 -6.79
CA LEU A 138 -6.83 12.11 -8.02
C LEU A 138 -7.77 12.21 -9.23
N GLN A 139 -8.73 11.28 -9.36
CA GLN A 139 -9.72 11.30 -10.45
C GLN A 139 -10.59 12.56 -10.42
N ALA A 140 -11.07 12.95 -9.24
CA ALA A 140 -11.89 14.15 -9.08
C ALA A 140 -11.09 15.42 -9.40
N LEU A 141 -9.81 15.48 -9.01
CA LEU A 141 -8.94 16.61 -9.29
C LEU A 141 -8.69 16.74 -10.81
N GLN A 142 -8.39 15.63 -11.48
CA GLN A 142 -8.15 15.60 -12.94
C GLN A 142 -9.40 15.90 -13.77
N ALA A 143 -10.60 15.59 -13.26
CA ALA A 143 -11.85 15.96 -13.92
C ALA A 143 -12.14 17.47 -13.88
N THR A 144 -11.53 18.20 -12.95
CA THR A 144 -11.75 19.64 -12.74
C THR A 144 -10.70 20.48 -13.48
N THR A 145 -9.55 19.89 -13.82
CA THR A 145 -8.45 20.54 -14.55
C THR A 145 -8.57 20.25 -16.06
N PRO A 146 -8.72 21.25 -16.95
CA PRO A 146 -8.77 21.00 -18.39
C PRO A 146 -7.47 20.36 -18.89
N PRO A 147 -7.51 19.48 -19.91
CA PRO A 147 -6.33 18.72 -20.34
C PRO A 147 -5.23 19.68 -20.82
N MET A 148 -4.10 19.66 -20.10
CA MET A 148 -2.87 20.32 -20.55
C MET A 148 -2.43 19.71 -21.87
N LYS A 149 -2.34 20.55 -22.91
CA LYS A 149 -1.83 20.17 -24.24
C LYS A 149 -0.45 19.55 -24.08
N ARG A 150 -0.34 18.24 -24.33
CA ARG A 150 0.95 17.57 -24.51
C ARG A 150 1.63 18.17 -25.74
N THR A 151 2.60 19.05 -25.54
CA THR A 151 3.47 19.51 -26.62
C THR A 151 4.33 18.33 -27.07
N ILE A 152 3.89 17.65 -28.12
CA ILE A 152 4.69 16.66 -28.84
C ILE A 152 5.70 17.47 -29.66
N ASN A 153 6.93 17.61 -29.16
CA ASN A 153 8.02 18.09 -30.01
C ASN A 153 8.47 16.93 -30.91
N ARG A 154 8.43 17.16 -32.22
CA ARG A 154 9.01 16.31 -33.26
C ARG A 154 10.53 16.45 -33.27
#